data_AF-A0A1V4SIH6-F1
#
_entry.id   AF-A0A1V4SIH6-F1
#
_cell.length_a   1.000
_cell.length_b   1.000
_cell.length_c   1.000
_cell.angle_alpha   90.00
_cell.angle_beta   90.00
_cell.angle_gamma   90.00
#
_symmetry.space_group_name_H-M   'P 1'
#
loop_
_entity.id
_entity.type
_entity.pdbx_description
1 polymer ?
#
loop_
_entity_poly.entity_id
_entity_poly.type
_entity_poly.pdbx_seq_one_letter_code
_entity_poly.pdbx_strand_id
1 'polypeptide(L)'
;MHNYTRENLIDSQSGDISLFKGVAGRRQAFKMFLDEISQASGQEDILITSSSDLLWLSQDNAFLEASRDYFIKSLEKVRKATVLHSFDRSVSNLVYIINYWVPIYLSGKVEGHVLNNYKPNQPKITLFLIENRVCVFSIESGSMEDSVTFFFRRKEIVCSYQKVFYLMKQNSIPINALSDFCNFDYFLELSNLKKLPGSYFACFNTLTALMMPPSVYEKVLESLNLTRAVQKERLSAYTAGFKQLTKNIAKFRHNVVIFTDLMNSLSCDEKIKYCGIEFFEDRHVFVDKKLCLEHLQFLYSTIKSSRLEVIFIKTQEYVKLSDFNFVLKENGNSITYRYNPARQCYDFFLSGSQLITDTYTMLHKNIMDSVPSEMRSCEELFSQIHQDEFKHTKELREPHVFSVLTKKEKSIVKMLLDGMSVRSISYNEKISENTVKTHIRNIYHKLEINSKYELIKLASDSIIV
;
A
#
# COMPACT_ATOMS: atom_id res chain seq x y z
N MET A 1 47.11 27.69 -37.31
CA MET A 1 46.84 26.89 -36.09
C MET A 1 47.24 27.74 -34.90
N HIS A 2 46.26 28.29 -34.17
CA HIS A 2 46.55 29.01 -32.93
C HIS A 2 47.02 28.00 -31.87
N ASN A 3 48.21 28.26 -31.32
CA ASN A 3 48.70 27.61 -30.11
C ASN A 3 47.73 27.97 -28.98
N TYR A 4 46.79 27.07 -28.66
CA TYR A 4 46.08 27.15 -27.39
C TYR A 4 47.13 27.01 -26.29
N THR A 5 47.40 28.13 -25.60
CA THR A 5 48.26 28.15 -24.42
C THR A 5 47.72 27.14 -23.40
N ARG A 6 48.62 26.35 -22.80
CA ARG A 6 48.33 25.44 -21.67
C ARG A 6 47.84 26.15 -20.41
N GLU A 7 47.57 27.46 -20.47
CA GLU A 7 47.17 28.32 -19.34
C GLU A 7 45.85 27.89 -18.68
N ASN A 8 44.97 27.20 -19.41
CA ASN A 8 43.71 26.68 -18.88
C ASN A 8 43.74 25.17 -18.57
N LEU A 9 44.89 24.50 -18.73
CA LEU A 9 45.03 23.07 -18.43
C LEU A 9 45.24 22.89 -16.93
N ILE A 10 44.18 22.44 -16.24
CA ILE A 10 44.21 22.25 -14.77
C ILE A 10 45.16 21.10 -14.37
N ASP A 11 45.33 20.09 -15.22
CA ASP A 11 46.29 18.98 -15.05
C ASP A 11 46.40 18.14 -16.32
N SER A 12 47.54 17.45 -16.51
CA SER A 12 47.86 16.56 -17.64
C SER A 12 47.98 15.07 -17.27
N GLN A 13 47.92 14.71 -15.98
CA GLN A 13 48.04 13.32 -15.56
C GLN A 13 46.74 12.52 -15.75
N SER A 14 46.87 11.31 -16.33
CA SER A 14 45.78 10.37 -16.64
C SER A 14 45.22 9.61 -15.42
N GLY A 15 45.37 10.15 -14.21
CA GLY A 15 45.09 9.44 -12.97
C GLY A 15 43.60 9.27 -12.67
N ASP A 16 43.22 8.03 -12.32
CA ASP A 16 41.94 7.61 -11.71
C ASP A 16 40.65 7.75 -12.52
N ILE A 17 40.71 7.38 -13.80
CA ILE A 17 39.51 7.11 -14.61
C ILE A 17 39.43 5.61 -14.90
N SER A 18 38.37 4.96 -14.44
CA SER A 18 38.04 3.60 -14.87
C SER A 18 36.88 3.65 -15.87
N LEU A 19 36.97 2.87 -16.95
CA LEU A 19 35.95 2.78 -17.98
C LEU A 19 35.36 1.39 -18.02
N PHE A 20 34.04 1.31 -18.10
CA PHE A 20 33.31 0.06 -18.10
C PHE A 20 32.33 0.04 -19.27
N LYS A 21 32.36 -1.03 -20.07
CA LYS A 21 31.53 -1.16 -21.28
C LYS A 21 30.27 -1.97 -21.03
N GLY A 22 29.16 -1.51 -21.61
CA GLY A 22 27.90 -2.25 -21.67
C GLY A 22 27.27 -2.51 -20.30
N VAL A 23 26.31 -3.43 -20.28
CA VAL A 23 25.52 -3.74 -19.08
C VAL A 23 26.39 -4.32 -17.95
N ALA A 24 27.24 -5.29 -18.26
CA ALA A 24 28.12 -5.94 -17.28
C ALA A 24 29.10 -4.94 -16.65
N GLY A 25 29.68 -4.07 -17.47
CA GLY A 25 30.57 -3.02 -17.00
C GLY A 25 29.86 -2.03 -16.08
N ARG A 26 28.64 -1.61 -16.43
CA ARG A 26 27.84 -0.72 -15.57
C ARG A 26 27.53 -1.35 -14.21
N ARG A 27 27.18 -2.64 -14.17
CA ARG A 27 26.96 -3.37 -12.91
C ARG A 27 28.22 -3.38 -12.03
N GLN A 28 29.39 -3.56 -12.64
CA GLN A 28 30.67 -3.50 -11.93
C GLN A 28 30.94 -2.10 -11.37
N ALA A 29 30.74 -1.05 -12.17
CA ALA A 29 30.89 0.34 -11.73
C ALA A 29 29.92 0.68 -10.57
N PHE A 30 28.68 0.20 -10.65
CA PHE A 30 27.69 0.37 -9.60
C PHE A 30 28.08 -0.37 -8.31
N LYS A 31 28.60 -1.60 -8.41
CA LYS A 31 29.11 -2.34 -7.25
C LYS A 31 30.27 -1.58 -6.58
N MET A 32 31.23 -1.11 -7.37
CA MET A 32 32.34 -0.29 -6.86
C MET A 32 31.84 0.99 -6.19
N PHE A 33 30.79 1.61 -6.73
CA PHE A 33 30.17 2.76 -6.10
C PHE A 33 29.57 2.40 -4.73
N LEU A 34 28.82 1.30 -4.63
CA LEU A 34 28.28 0.84 -3.33
C LEU A 34 29.40 0.49 -2.32
N ASP A 35 30.53 -0.05 -2.79
CA ASP A 35 31.71 -0.31 -1.95
C ASP A 35 32.37 0.97 -1.44
N GLU A 36 32.32 2.06 -2.21
CA GLU A 36 32.79 3.36 -1.74
C GLU A 36 31.83 3.94 -0.71
N ILE A 37 30.51 3.78 -0.86
CA ILE A 37 29.51 4.22 0.13
C ILE A 37 29.74 3.52 1.48
N SER A 38 30.02 2.22 1.48
CA SER A 38 30.23 1.46 2.73
C SER A 38 31.49 1.91 3.50
N GLN A 39 32.43 2.57 2.80
CA GLN A 39 33.64 3.17 3.36
C GLN A 39 33.46 4.65 3.76
N ALA A 40 32.26 5.22 3.60
CA ALA A 40 32.01 6.62 3.93
C ALA A 40 32.18 6.91 5.43
N SER A 41 32.57 8.15 5.71
CA SER A 41 32.91 8.65 7.05
C SER A 41 31.70 9.07 7.90
N GLY A 42 30.48 8.98 7.39
CA GLY A 42 29.26 9.48 8.04
C GLY A 42 28.87 10.92 7.70
N GLN A 43 29.75 11.69 7.06
CA GLN A 43 29.50 13.12 6.76
C GLN A 43 29.13 13.41 5.30
N GLU A 44 29.31 12.44 4.42
CA GLU A 44 29.12 12.59 2.97
C GLU A 44 27.65 12.40 2.58
N ASP A 45 27.13 13.22 1.65
CA ASP A 45 25.87 12.92 0.97
C ASP A 45 26.09 12.04 -0.27
N ILE A 46 25.06 11.24 -0.55
CA ILE A 46 24.95 10.46 -1.78
C ILE A 46 23.97 11.15 -2.72
N LEU A 47 24.35 11.33 -3.97
CA LEU A 47 23.51 11.98 -4.98
C LEU A 47 23.34 11.02 -6.17
N ILE A 48 22.11 10.62 -6.47
CA ILE A 48 21.81 9.63 -7.51
C ILE A 48 20.78 10.19 -8.48
N THR A 49 21.08 10.13 -9.78
CA THR A 49 20.07 10.29 -10.83
C THR A 49 20.34 9.28 -11.93
N SER A 50 19.27 8.70 -12.47
CA SER A 50 19.36 7.96 -13.71
C SER A 50 18.13 8.22 -14.54
N SER A 51 18.34 8.69 -15.76
CA SER A 51 17.34 8.70 -16.81
C SER A 51 17.48 7.53 -17.76
N SER A 52 18.42 6.61 -17.47
CA SER A 52 18.46 5.32 -18.13
C SER A 52 17.27 4.48 -17.70
N ASP A 53 16.91 3.53 -18.54
CA ASP A 53 16.11 2.42 -18.06
C ASP A 53 16.89 1.71 -16.93
N LEU A 54 16.22 1.31 -15.86
CA LEU A 54 16.80 0.53 -14.76
C LEU A 54 16.77 -0.98 -15.04
N LEU A 55 16.35 -1.41 -16.24
CA LEU A 55 16.40 -2.81 -16.68
C LEU A 55 17.79 -3.45 -16.54
N TRP A 56 18.89 -2.68 -16.62
CA TRP A 56 20.24 -3.24 -16.35
C TRP A 56 20.40 -3.74 -14.91
N LEU A 57 19.68 -3.17 -13.94
CA LEU A 57 19.61 -3.69 -12.58
C LEU A 57 18.71 -4.94 -12.53
N SER A 58 17.58 -4.94 -13.24
CA SER A 58 16.53 -5.96 -13.06
C SER A 58 16.63 -7.20 -13.96
N GLN A 59 17.45 -7.19 -15.02
CA GLN A 59 17.71 -8.37 -15.85
C GLN A 59 18.32 -9.55 -15.08
N ASP A 60 18.83 -9.31 -13.87
CA ASP A 60 19.31 -10.33 -12.94
C ASP A 60 18.69 -10.07 -11.56
N ASN A 61 17.69 -10.87 -11.17
CA ASN A 61 16.98 -10.67 -9.89
C ASN A 61 17.92 -10.85 -8.69
N ALA A 62 18.88 -11.78 -8.77
CA ALA A 62 19.82 -12.01 -7.68
C ALA A 62 20.74 -10.79 -7.50
N PHE A 63 21.19 -10.20 -8.60
CA PHE A 63 21.93 -8.94 -8.56
C PHE A 63 21.08 -7.78 -8.04
N LEU A 64 19.82 -7.65 -8.47
CA LEU A 64 18.91 -6.60 -8.04
C LEU A 64 18.68 -6.65 -6.52
N GLU A 65 18.36 -7.83 -5.98
CA GLU A 65 18.13 -8.03 -4.54
C GLU A 65 19.40 -7.79 -3.74
N ALA A 66 20.52 -8.41 -4.14
CA ALA A 66 21.80 -8.24 -3.45
C ALA A 66 22.26 -6.77 -3.45
N SER A 67 22.11 -6.06 -4.56
CA SER A 67 22.50 -4.66 -4.67
C SER A 67 21.58 -3.73 -3.87
N ARG A 68 20.27 -3.97 -3.85
CA ARG A 68 19.31 -3.23 -3.01
C ARG A 68 19.66 -3.39 -1.54
N ASP A 69 19.84 -4.61 -1.08
CA ASP A 69 20.07 -4.90 0.34
C ASP A 69 21.44 -4.37 0.78
N TYR A 70 22.45 -4.49 -0.08
CA TYR A 70 23.76 -3.87 0.16
C TYR A 70 23.67 -2.35 0.18
N PHE A 71 22.89 -1.73 -0.72
CA PHE A 71 22.71 -0.28 -0.73
C PHE A 71 22.02 0.20 0.55
N ILE A 72 20.90 -0.43 0.97
CA ILE A 72 20.20 -0.10 2.22
C ILE A 72 21.16 -0.18 3.41
N LYS A 73 21.97 -1.23 3.50
CA LYS A 73 22.97 -1.38 4.57
C LYS A 73 24.03 -0.28 4.53
N SER A 74 24.54 0.05 3.34
CA SER A 74 25.57 1.08 3.19
C SER A 74 25.05 2.50 3.51
N LEU A 75 23.74 2.75 3.42
CA LEU A 75 23.14 4.05 3.78
C LEU A 75 23.30 4.41 5.26
N GLU A 76 23.57 3.44 6.14
CA GLU A 76 23.87 3.70 7.56
C GLU A 76 25.15 4.52 7.75
N LYS A 77 26.07 4.48 6.76
CA LYS A 77 27.38 5.15 6.80
C LYS A 77 27.39 6.54 6.18
N VAL A 78 26.24 7.03 5.70
CA VAL A 78 26.15 8.34 5.06
C VAL A 78 25.26 9.29 5.83
N ARG A 79 25.44 10.59 5.58
CA ARG A 79 24.63 11.63 6.19
C ARG A 79 23.18 11.53 5.68
N LYS A 80 23.03 11.57 4.36
CA LYS A 80 21.75 11.35 3.65
C LYS A 80 21.99 10.96 2.18
N ALA A 81 20.96 10.45 1.53
CA ALA A 81 20.96 10.25 0.08
C ALA A 81 19.84 11.05 -0.59
N THR A 82 20.15 11.71 -1.71
CA THR A 82 19.18 12.39 -2.58
C THR A 82 19.07 11.63 -3.90
N VAL A 83 17.85 11.28 -4.30
CA VAL A 83 17.58 10.61 -5.57
C VAL A 83 16.72 11.50 -6.46
N LEU A 84 17.17 11.79 -7.68
CA LEU A 84 16.36 12.43 -8.71
C LEU A 84 15.85 11.36 -9.68
N HIS A 85 14.54 11.30 -9.81
CA HIS A 85 13.83 10.39 -10.69
C HIS A 85 13.44 11.09 -11.98
N SER A 86 13.73 10.43 -13.09
CA SER A 86 13.17 10.71 -14.40
C SER A 86 12.54 9.42 -14.89
N PHE A 87 11.23 9.28 -14.77
CA PHE A 87 10.53 8.08 -15.18
C PHE A 87 10.08 8.19 -16.63
N ASP A 88 10.38 7.15 -17.41
CA ASP A 88 9.54 6.83 -18.55
C ASP A 88 8.24 6.18 -18.03
N ARG A 89 7.13 6.41 -18.73
CA ARG A 89 5.83 5.83 -18.35
C ARG A 89 5.66 4.39 -18.85
N SER A 90 6.74 3.59 -18.99
CA SER A 90 6.57 2.21 -19.41
C SER A 90 6.20 1.33 -18.20
N VAL A 91 5.17 0.50 -18.35
CA VAL A 91 4.64 -0.34 -17.25
C VAL A 91 5.72 -1.24 -16.65
N SER A 92 6.55 -1.86 -17.51
CA SER A 92 7.62 -2.76 -17.09
C SER A 92 8.64 -2.07 -16.19
N ASN A 93 9.04 -0.83 -16.50
CA ASN A 93 10.03 -0.10 -15.71
C ASN A 93 9.47 0.34 -14.35
N LEU A 94 8.20 0.74 -14.30
CA LEU A 94 7.58 1.25 -13.08
C LEU A 94 7.47 0.19 -11.97
N VAL A 95 7.15 -1.07 -12.31
CA VAL A 95 7.10 -2.14 -11.29
C VAL A 95 8.48 -2.40 -10.70
N TYR A 96 9.54 -2.48 -11.53
CA TYR A 96 10.90 -2.64 -11.03
C TYR A 96 11.36 -1.45 -10.18
N ILE A 97 11.01 -0.24 -10.61
CA ILE A 97 11.31 1.00 -9.89
C ILE A 97 10.68 1.00 -8.51
N ILE A 98 9.38 0.66 -8.39
CA ILE A 98 8.70 0.57 -7.10
C ILE A 98 9.46 -0.45 -6.22
N ASN A 99 9.71 -1.65 -6.73
CA ASN A 99 10.34 -2.71 -5.93
C ASN A 99 11.79 -2.45 -5.51
N TYR A 100 12.50 -1.63 -6.26
CA TYR A 100 13.86 -1.24 -5.91
C TYR A 100 13.86 -0.04 -4.97
N TRP A 101 13.14 1.03 -5.32
CA TRP A 101 13.23 2.31 -4.62
C TRP A 101 12.34 2.44 -3.40
N VAL A 102 11.13 1.84 -3.38
CA VAL A 102 10.25 1.93 -2.21
C VAL A 102 10.93 1.36 -0.96
N PRO A 103 11.53 0.16 -0.97
CA PRO A 103 12.29 -0.34 0.19
C PRO A 103 13.42 0.60 0.65
N ILE A 104 14.07 1.28 -0.30
CA ILE A 104 15.14 2.23 -0.02
C ILE A 104 14.59 3.50 0.63
N TYR A 105 13.45 4.04 0.17
CA TYR A 105 12.78 5.17 0.82
C TYR A 105 12.32 4.82 2.23
N LEU A 106 11.78 3.62 2.41
CA LEU A 106 11.37 3.10 3.71
C LEU A 106 12.54 2.96 4.71
N SER A 107 13.81 3.04 4.27
CA SER A 107 14.96 3.14 5.18
C SER A 107 15.03 4.45 5.97
N GLY A 108 14.31 5.51 5.53
CA GLY A 108 14.30 6.83 6.16
C GLY A 108 15.57 7.68 5.91
N LYS A 109 16.56 7.17 5.17
CA LYS A 109 17.82 7.88 4.86
C LYS A 109 17.82 8.58 3.49
N VAL A 110 16.74 8.41 2.72
CA VAL A 110 16.69 8.81 1.31
C VAL A 110 15.56 9.80 1.08
N GLU A 111 15.90 10.95 0.49
CA GLU A 111 14.95 11.91 -0.05
C GLU A 111 14.82 11.75 -1.57
N GLY A 112 13.60 11.85 -2.08
CA GLY A 112 13.28 11.67 -3.49
C GLY A 112 12.87 12.98 -4.14
N HIS A 113 13.17 13.12 -5.43
CA HIS A 113 12.70 14.22 -6.26
C HIS A 113 12.34 13.72 -7.65
N VAL A 114 11.44 14.42 -8.33
CA VAL A 114 11.01 14.15 -9.71
C VAL A 114 11.47 15.27 -10.63
N LEU A 115 12.13 14.91 -11.73
CA LEU A 115 12.46 15.84 -12.80
C LEU A 115 11.24 16.13 -13.68
N ASN A 116 10.90 17.40 -13.85
CA ASN A 116 9.67 17.83 -14.55
C ASN A 116 9.74 17.71 -16.09
N ASN A 117 10.93 17.41 -16.64
CA ASN A 117 11.27 17.66 -18.04
C ASN A 117 11.55 16.39 -18.86
N TYR A 118 10.92 15.25 -18.54
CA TYR A 118 11.10 14.06 -19.37
C TYR A 118 10.60 14.33 -20.81
N LYS A 119 11.53 14.33 -21.77
CA LYS A 119 11.22 14.40 -23.19
C LYS A 119 11.66 13.09 -23.85
N PRO A 120 10.80 12.46 -24.67
CA PRO A 120 11.24 11.32 -25.48
C PRO A 120 12.40 11.78 -26.38
N ASN A 121 13.40 10.92 -26.55
CA ASN A 121 14.60 11.12 -27.39
C ASN A 121 15.67 12.10 -26.85
N GLN A 122 15.76 12.29 -25.53
CA GLN A 122 16.95 12.91 -24.94
C GLN A 122 18.03 11.87 -24.60
N PRO A 123 19.32 12.25 -24.62
CA PRO A 123 20.38 11.38 -24.12
C PRO A 123 20.09 10.97 -22.69
N LYS A 124 20.17 9.67 -22.40
CA LYS A 124 19.91 9.17 -21.06
C LYS A 124 21.18 9.30 -20.23
N ILE A 125 21.11 9.98 -19.09
CA ILE A 125 22.24 10.27 -18.22
C ILE A 125 22.10 9.47 -16.93
N THR A 126 23.19 8.83 -16.50
CA THR A 126 23.35 8.27 -15.16
C THR A 126 24.42 9.05 -14.42
N LEU A 127 24.12 9.56 -13.23
CA LEU A 127 25.08 10.14 -12.29
C LEU A 127 24.91 9.51 -10.91
N PHE A 128 25.94 8.85 -10.41
CA PHE A 128 26.04 8.43 -9.00
C PHE A 128 27.23 9.12 -8.35
N LEU A 129 26.98 9.89 -7.30
CA LEU A 129 27.98 10.73 -6.67
C LEU A 129 28.06 10.44 -5.17
N ILE A 130 29.28 10.45 -4.66
CA ILE A 130 29.57 10.65 -3.24
C ILE A 130 30.26 12.01 -3.15
N GLU A 131 29.73 12.92 -2.33
CA GLU A 131 30.21 14.29 -2.28
C GLU A 131 31.74 14.37 -2.16
N ASN A 132 32.38 15.11 -3.07
CA ASN A 132 33.81 15.37 -3.12
C ASN A 132 34.73 14.14 -3.27
N ARG A 133 34.20 12.92 -3.48
CA ARG A 133 35.00 11.69 -3.52
C ARG A 133 34.84 10.85 -4.78
N VAL A 134 33.61 10.53 -5.19
CA VAL A 134 33.36 9.59 -6.30
C VAL A 134 32.29 10.14 -7.24
N CYS A 135 32.50 9.93 -8.54
CA CYS A 135 31.49 10.15 -9.57
C CYS A 135 31.46 8.96 -10.54
N VAL A 136 30.31 8.31 -10.65
CA VAL A 136 29.97 7.41 -11.75
C VAL A 136 29.10 8.18 -12.74
N PHE A 137 29.52 8.21 -14.00
CA PHE A 137 28.81 8.92 -15.06
C PHE A 137 28.63 8.02 -16.28
N SER A 138 27.46 8.07 -16.90
CA SER A 138 27.21 7.43 -18.19
C SER A 138 26.25 8.29 -19.01
N ILE A 139 26.42 8.27 -20.33
CA ILE A 139 25.49 8.85 -21.28
C ILE A 139 25.14 7.81 -22.35
N GLU A 140 23.86 7.61 -22.59
CA GLU A 140 23.35 6.72 -23.65
C GLU A 140 22.66 7.57 -24.72
N SER A 141 23.16 7.46 -25.95
CA SER A 141 22.55 8.05 -27.15
C SER A 141 21.74 7.03 -27.96
N GLY A 142 21.70 5.76 -27.53
CA GLY A 142 21.10 4.64 -28.24
C GLY A 142 20.97 3.40 -27.36
N SER A 143 21.58 2.28 -27.77
CA SER A 143 21.61 1.04 -26.98
C SER A 143 22.54 1.16 -25.76
N MET A 144 22.14 0.55 -24.65
CA MET A 144 22.98 0.50 -23.45
C MET A 144 24.23 -0.39 -23.63
N GLU A 145 24.20 -1.35 -24.56
CA GLU A 145 25.36 -2.22 -24.83
C GLU A 145 26.57 -1.48 -25.41
N ASP A 146 26.30 -0.39 -26.12
CA ASP A 146 27.34 0.47 -26.69
C ASP A 146 27.75 1.60 -25.73
N SER A 147 27.09 1.71 -24.58
CA SER A 147 27.38 2.76 -23.60
C SER A 147 28.65 2.47 -22.81
N VAL A 148 29.32 3.55 -22.42
CA VAL A 148 30.50 3.51 -21.55
C VAL A 148 30.16 4.21 -20.24
N THR A 149 30.40 3.50 -19.14
CA THR A 149 30.28 4.04 -17.78
C THR A 149 31.67 4.44 -17.29
N PHE A 150 31.80 5.69 -16.89
CA PHE A 150 33.01 6.28 -16.35
C PHE A 150 32.95 6.30 -14.83
N PHE A 151 34.08 6.04 -14.18
CA PHE A 151 34.25 6.12 -12.74
C PHE A 151 35.42 7.02 -12.42
N PHE A 152 35.15 8.11 -11.70
CA PHE A 152 36.10 9.15 -11.35
C PHE A 152 36.27 9.24 -9.83
N ARG A 153 37.51 9.37 -9.36
CA ARG A 153 37.84 9.76 -7.97
C ARG A 153 38.41 11.17 -7.84
N ARG A 154 38.67 11.80 -8.99
CA ARG A 154 39.31 13.09 -9.07
C ARG A 154 38.37 14.21 -8.61
N LYS A 155 38.76 14.92 -7.54
CA LYS A 155 37.94 15.93 -6.87
C LYS A 155 37.40 17.02 -7.81
N GLU A 156 38.21 17.54 -8.74
CA GLU A 156 37.74 18.60 -9.66
C GLU A 156 36.62 18.13 -10.59
N ILE A 157 36.70 16.87 -11.05
CA ILE A 157 35.67 16.24 -11.90
C ILE A 157 34.41 16.01 -11.07
N VAL A 158 34.55 15.41 -9.88
CA VAL A 158 33.43 15.13 -8.97
C VAL A 158 32.69 16.43 -8.62
N CYS A 159 33.41 17.48 -8.23
CA CYS A 159 32.81 18.78 -7.92
C CYS A 159 32.07 19.40 -9.11
N SER A 160 32.56 19.21 -10.34
CA SER A 160 31.88 19.69 -11.55
C SER A 160 30.53 19.00 -11.74
N TYR A 161 30.49 17.66 -11.65
CA TYR A 161 29.26 16.89 -11.78
C TYR A 161 28.30 17.07 -10.61
N GLN A 162 28.79 17.33 -9.40
CA GLN A 162 27.94 17.73 -8.27
C GLN A 162 27.17 19.02 -8.57
N LYS A 163 27.80 20.03 -9.18
CA LYS A 163 27.11 21.27 -9.58
C LYS A 163 25.99 20.99 -10.58
N VAL A 164 26.23 20.11 -11.55
CA VAL A 164 25.19 19.68 -12.51
C VAL A 164 24.02 19.01 -11.78
N PHE A 165 24.30 18.10 -10.85
CA PHE A 165 23.27 17.44 -10.05
C PHE A 165 22.41 18.44 -9.28
N TYR A 166 23.01 19.39 -8.57
CA TYR A 166 22.26 20.39 -7.80
C TYR A 166 21.43 21.30 -8.68
N LEU A 167 21.90 21.66 -9.88
CA LEU A 167 21.10 22.40 -10.85
C LEU A 167 19.87 21.60 -11.30
N MET A 168 20.02 20.28 -11.53
CA MET A 168 18.88 19.41 -11.85
C MET A 168 17.90 19.33 -10.68
N LYS A 169 18.40 19.19 -9.44
CA LYS A 169 17.59 19.16 -8.22
C LYS A 169 16.79 20.46 -8.02
N GLN A 170 17.39 21.62 -8.26
CA GLN A 170 16.67 22.91 -8.14
C GLN A 170 15.46 23.02 -9.08
N ASN A 171 15.49 22.30 -10.20
CA ASN A 171 14.40 22.26 -11.19
C ASN A 171 13.53 20.99 -11.05
N SER A 172 13.50 20.40 -9.86
CA SER A 172 12.77 19.16 -9.58
C SER A 172 11.68 19.38 -8.51
N ILE A 173 10.69 18.50 -8.49
CA ILE A 173 9.61 18.52 -7.52
C ILE A 173 9.95 17.48 -6.43
N PRO A 174 9.98 17.86 -5.13
CA PRO A 174 10.25 16.90 -4.07
C PRO A 174 9.17 15.82 -4.00
N ILE A 175 9.60 14.58 -3.72
CA ILE A 175 8.76 13.48 -3.30
C ILE A 175 8.78 13.55 -1.77
N ASN A 176 7.70 14.07 -1.18
CA ASN A 176 7.59 14.20 0.28
C ASN A 176 7.40 12.81 0.92
N ALA A 177 8.48 12.07 1.12
CA ALA A 177 8.50 10.91 2.00
C ALA A 177 8.42 11.43 3.45
N LEU A 178 7.38 11.04 4.18
CA LEU A 178 7.21 11.41 5.58
C LEU A 178 7.96 10.41 6.46
N SER A 179 9.09 10.81 7.04
CA SER A 179 9.97 9.95 7.86
C SER A 179 9.76 10.03 9.38
N ASP A 180 9.01 11.03 9.85
CA ASP A 180 9.04 11.45 11.27
C ASP A 180 7.72 11.18 12.03
N PHE A 181 6.80 10.39 11.48
CA PHE A 181 5.47 10.18 12.07
C PHE A 181 5.46 9.00 13.04
N CYS A 182 4.60 9.09 14.07
CA CYS A 182 4.34 7.96 14.96
C CYS A 182 3.22 7.07 14.42
N ASN A 183 3.06 5.85 14.94
CA ASN A 183 2.03 4.90 14.49
C ASN A 183 0.61 5.45 14.49
N PHE A 184 0.32 6.32 15.46
CA PHE A 184 -0.97 6.98 15.55
C PHE A 184 -1.24 7.86 14.33
N ASP A 185 -0.25 8.63 13.91
CA ASP A 185 -0.39 9.49 12.75
C ASP A 185 -0.48 8.68 11.45
N TYR A 186 0.27 7.58 11.34
CA TYR A 186 0.17 6.67 10.19
C TYR A 186 -1.24 6.07 10.06
N PHE A 187 -1.82 5.62 11.17
CA PHE A 187 -3.21 5.17 11.15
C PHE A 187 -4.16 6.32 10.78
N LEU A 188 -3.94 7.51 11.32
CA LEU A 188 -4.80 8.66 11.05
C LEU A 188 -4.78 9.01 9.56
N GLU A 189 -3.61 8.97 8.90
CA GLU A 189 -3.47 9.15 7.46
C GLU A 189 -4.20 8.06 6.66
N LEU A 190 -4.02 6.78 7.02
CA LEU A 190 -4.79 5.68 6.43
C LEU A 190 -6.30 5.89 6.59
N SER A 191 -6.74 6.33 7.77
CA SER A 191 -8.15 6.63 8.03
C SER A 191 -8.64 7.85 7.26
N ASN A 192 -7.81 8.87 7.06
CA ASN A 192 -8.18 10.08 6.34
C ASN A 192 -8.34 9.81 4.84
N LEU A 193 -7.46 9.00 4.24
CA LEU A 193 -7.63 8.57 2.85
C LEU A 193 -8.97 7.85 2.61
N LYS A 194 -9.41 6.99 3.55
CA LYS A 194 -10.71 6.33 3.46
C LYS A 194 -11.88 7.31 3.46
N LYS A 195 -11.72 8.48 4.09
CA LYS A 195 -12.78 9.48 4.20
C LYS A 195 -13.02 10.23 2.89
N LEU A 196 -11.99 10.36 2.05
CA LEU A 196 -12.09 11.07 0.78
C LEU A 196 -13.08 10.36 -0.18
N PRO A 197 -13.86 11.10 -0.97
CA PRO A 197 -14.65 10.51 -2.06
C PRO A 197 -13.74 10.01 -3.20
N GLY A 198 -14.23 9.10 -4.04
CA GLY A 198 -13.50 8.60 -5.21
C GLY A 198 -13.16 7.12 -5.16
N SER A 199 -12.62 6.62 -6.27
CA SER A 199 -12.19 5.22 -6.42
C SER A 199 -11.01 4.91 -5.51
N TYR A 200 -10.89 3.65 -5.12
CA TYR A 200 -9.91 3.17 -4.14
C TYR A 200 -9.25 1.91 -4.66
N PHE A 201 -7.92 1.87 -4.63
CA PHE A 201 -7.12 0.73 -5.03
C PHE A 201 -6.16 0.40 -3.90
N ALA A 202 -6.10 -0.86 -3.48
CA ALA A 202 -5.18 -1.25 -2.42
C ALA A 202 -4.61 -2.64 -2.63
N CYS A 203 -3.41 -2.85 -2.10
CA CYS A 203 -2.69 -4.10 -2.13
C CYS A 203 -2.16 -4.39 -0.73
N PHE A 204 -2.46 -5.58 -0.21
CA PHE A 204 -2.04 -6.03 1.12
C PHE A 204 -1.40 -7.40 1.07
N ASN A 205 -0.47 -7.68 2.00
CA ASN A 205 0.21 -8.98 2.14
C ASN A 205 -0.35 -9.82 3.30
N THR A 206 -1.37 -9.28 3.98
CA THR A 206 -2.19 -9.98 4.96
C THR A 206 -3.63 -9.55 4.77
N LEU A 207 -4.56 -10.27 5.40
CA LEU A 207 -5.93 -9.78 5.51
C LEU A 207 -5.94 -8.40 6.19
N THR A 208 -6.74 -7.47 5.66
CA THR A 208 -6.75 -6.08 6.11
C THR A 208 -7.90 -5.83 7.09
N ALA A 209 -7.58 -5.38 8.29
CA ALA A 209 -8.53 -4.90 9.27
C ALA A 209 -9.21 -3.60 8.84
N LEU A 210 -8.75 -2.94 7.75
CA LEU A 210 -9.38 -1.72 7.25
C LEU A 210 -10.85 -1.91 6.81
N MET A 211 -11.25 -3.15 6.57
CA MET A 211 -12.58 -3.58 6.13
C MET A 211 -13.26 -4.53 7.13
N MET A 212 -12.71 -4.65 8.33
CA MET A 212 -13.24 -5.49 9.41
C MET A 212 -14.50 -4.85 10.01
N PRO A 213 -15.58 -5.60 10.26
CA PRO A 213 -16.75 -5.00 10.90
C PRO A 213 -16.38 -4.51 12.31
N PRO A 214 -16.89 -3.34 12.77
CA PRO A 214 -16.51 -2.74 14.05
C PRO A 214 -16.66 -3.69 15.26
N SER A 215 -17.66 -4.57 15.23
CA SER A 215 -17.88 -5.57 16.29
C SER A 215 -16.78 -6.62 16.39
N VAL A 216 -16.16 -7.01 15.27
CA VAL A 216 -15.00 -7.92 15.27
C VAL A 216 -13.75 -7.15 15.66
N TYR A 217 -13.60 -5.92 15.17
CA TYR A 217 -12.46 -5.06 15.50
C TYR A 217 -12.37 -4.77 17.00
N GLU A 218 -13.50 -4.49 17.66
CA GLU A 218 -13.59 -4.30 19.11
C GLU A 218 -13.09 -5.53 19.88
N LYS A 219 -13.57 -6.73 19.54
CA LYS A 219 -13.10 -7.99 20.16
C LYS A 219 -11.60 -8.21 19.98
N VAL A 220 -11.04 -7.82 18.82
CA VAL A 220 -9.59 -7.87 18.60
C VAL A 220 -8.88 -6.89 19.53
N LEU A 221 -9.35 -5.65 19.67
CA LEU A 221 -8.77 -4.67 20.61
C LEU A 221 -8.85 -5.13 22.08
N GLU A 222 -9.90 -5.84 22.47
CA GLU A 222 -10.05 -6.45 23.79
C GLU A 222 -9.00 -7.52 24.07
N SER A 223 -8.56 -8.24 23.02
CA SER A 223 -7.49 -9.23 23.12
C SER A 223 -6.09 -8.62 23.25
N LEU A 224 -5.95 -7.32 22.97
CA LEU A 224 -4.69 -6.58 23.13
C LEU A 224 -4.54 -6.07 24.56
N ASN A 225 -3.29 -5.99 25.03
CA ASN A 225 -2.95 -5.52 26.38
C ASN A 225 -3.05 -3.97 26.51
N LEU A 226 -4.26 -3.44 26.34
CA LEU A 226 -4.57 -2.01 26.28
C LEU A 226 -5.44 -1.58 27.47
N THR A 227 -5.34 -0.31 27.86
CA THR A 227 -6.28 0.27 28.81
C THR A 227 -7.64 0.50 28.15
N ARG A 228 -8.73 0.48 28.94
CA ARG A 228 -10.09 0.76 28.43
C ARG A 228 -10.21 2.12 27.74
N ALA A 229 -9.46 3.12 28.20
CA ALA A 229 -9.45 4.44 27.60
C ALA A 229 -8.87 4.39 26.17
N VAL A 230 -7.72 3.73 25.99
CA VAL A 230 -7.07 3.56 24.69
C VAL A 230 -7.90 2.70 23.75
N GLN A 231 -8.51 1.61 24.25
CA GLN A 231 -9.41 0.78 23.44
C GLN A 231 -10.58 1.59 22.88
N LYS A 232 -11.24 2.39 23.73
CA LYS A 232 -12.35 3.25 23.32
C LYS A 232 -11.94 4.30 22.29
N GLU A 233 -10.77 4.90 22.47
CA GLU A 233 -10.22 5.88 21.52
C GLU A 233 -9.95 5.26 20.15
N ARG A 234 -9.22 4.14 20.12
CA ARG A 234 -8.90 3.41 18.88
C ARG A 234 -10.15 2.92 18.16
N LEU A 235 -11.09 2.33 18.90
CA LEU A 235 -12.37 1.89 18.34
C LEU A 235 -13.15 3.08 17.75
N SER A 236 -13.22 4.21 18.45
CA SER A 236 -13.92 5.39 17.95
C SER A 236 -13.32 5.93 16.65
N ALA A 237 -11.99 6.03 16.57
CA ALA A 237 -11.29 6.42 15.36
C ALA A 237 -11.56 5.46 14.20
N TYR A 238 -11.47 4.15 14.48
CA TYR A 238 -11.75 3.09 13.51
C TYR A 238 -13.19 3.15 12.98
N THR A 239 -14.19 3.17 13.86
CA THR A 239 -15.62 3.18 13.49
C THR A 239 -15.97 4.40 12.64
N ALA A 240 -15.39 5.57 12.93
CA ALA A 240 -15.60 6.77 12.12
C ALA A 240 -15.06 6.60 10.69
N GLY A 241 -13.87 6.03 10.54
CA GLY A 241 -13.29 5.71 9.22
C GLY A 241 -14.08 4.64 8.47
N PHE A 242 -14.49 3.58 9.17
CA PHE A 242 -15.26 2.47 8.61
C PHE A 242 -16.61 2.93 8.05
N LYS A 243 -17.37 3.74 8.80
CA LYS A 243 -18.65 4.31 8.35
C LYS A 243 -18.52 5.13 7.06
N GLN A 244 -17.40 5.80 6.86
CA GLN A 244 -17.18 6.59 5.65
C GLN A 244 -16.71 5.72 4.48
N LEU A 245 -15.87 4.72 4.74
CA LEU A 245 -15.51 3.70 3.77
C LEU A 245 -16.75 3.03 3.19
N THR A 246 -17.72 2.68 4.02
CA THR A 246 -18.89 1.90 3.59
C THR A 246 -19.86 2.74 2.76
N LYS A 247 -20.01 4.03 3.09
CA LYS A 247 -20.64 5.03 2.20
C LYS A 247 -19.92 5.18 0.85
N ASN A 248 -18.59 5.13 0.86
CA ASN A 248 -17.78 5.30 -0.36
C ASN A 248 -17.87 4.07 -1.25
N ILE A 249 -17.82 2.86 -0.68
CA ILE A 249 -17.98 1.57 -1.37
C ILE A 249 -19.35 1.45 -2.07
N ALA A 250 -20.39 2.10 -1.53
CA ALA A 250 -21.70 2.16 -2.20
C ALA A 250 -21.69 3.03 -3.48
N LYS A 251 -20.78 4.00 -3.59
CA LYS A 251 -20.77 5.03 -4.65
C LYS A 251 -19.66 4.85 -5.68
N PHE A 252 -18.48 4.44 -5.23
CA PHE A 252 -17.26 4.40 -6.03
C PHE A 252 -16.69 2.99 -6.10
N ARG A 253 -15.94 2.69 -7.15
CA ARG A 253 -15.27 1.38 -7.28
C ARG A 253 -14.13 1.28 -6.27
N HIS A 254 -14.10 0.17 -5.53
CA HIS A 254 -13.03 -0.17 -4.61
C HIS A 254 -12.47 -1.52 -5.04
N ASN A 255 -11.18 -1.59 -5.36
CA ASN A 255 -10.52 -2.83 -5.74
C ASN A 255 -9.37 -3.10 -4.75
N VAL A 256 -9.43 -4.27 -4.11
CA VAL A 256 -8.50 -4.67 -3.06
C VAL A 256 -7.87 -6.00 -3.43
N VAL A 257 -6.55 -6.00 -3.57
CA VAL A 257 -5.76 -7.19 -3.83
C VAL A 257 -5.10 -7.63 -2.53
N ILE A 258 -5.24 -8.89 -2.16
CA ILE A 258 -4.66 -9.47 -0.95
C ILE A 258 -3.78 -10.65 -1.35
N PHE A 259 -2.48 -10.46 -1.23
CA PHE A 259 -1.46 -11.49 -1.41
C PHE A 259 -1.32 -12.30 -0.12
N THR A 260 -1.94 -13.47 -0.05
CA THR A 260 -1.95 -14.30 1.15
C THR A 260 -2.24 -15.75 0.81
N ASP A 261 -1.54 -16.67 1.46
CA ASP A 261 -1.92 -18.10 1.47
C ASP A 261 -2.92 -18.34 2.61
N LEU A 262 -4.07 -17.65 2.51
CA LEU A 262 -5.07 -17.63 3.57
C LEU A 262 -5.66 -19.02 3.83
N MET A 263 -5.83 -19.85 2.80
CA MET A 263 -6.37 -21.22 2.97
C MET A 263 -5.46 -22.10 3.81
N ASN A 264 -4.15 -22.06 3.55
CA ASN A 264 -3.18 -22.78 4.36
C ASN A 264 -3.14 -22.24 5.79
N SER A 265 -3.10 -20.91 5.95
CA SER A 265 -3.12 -20.26 7.27
C SER A 265 -4.38 -20.64 8.07
N LEU A 266 -5.55 -20.63 7.45
CA LEU A 266 -6.81 -21.06 8.07
C LEU A 266 -6.77 -22.55 8.43
N SER A 267 -6.12 -23.39 7.65
CA SER A 267 -6.07 -24.84 7.91
C SER A 267 -5.11 -25.21 9.05
N CYS A 268 -4.01 -24.47 9.19
CA CYS A 268 -2.92 -24.83 10.10
C CYS A 268 -2.85 -23.98 11.37
N ASP A 269 -3.35 -22.75 11.35
CA ASP A 269 -3.13 -21.78 12.44
C ASP A 269 -4.40 -21.47 13.22
N GLU A 270 -4.30 -21.47 14.55
CA GLU A 270 -5.37 -21.01 15.45
C GLU A 270 -5.48 -19.47 15.48
N LYS A 271 -4.41 -18.77 15.10
CA LYS A 271 -4.36 -17.31 15.02
C LYS A 271 -3.80 -16.86 13.68
N ILE A 272 -4.56 -15.99 13.03
CA ILE A 272 -4.26 -15.45 11.71
C ILE A 272 -3.55 -14.11 11.84
N LYS A 273 -2.47 -13.94 11.08
CA LYS A 273 -1.65 -12.72 11.07
C LYS A 273 -2.36 -11.57 10.37
N TYR A 274 -2.44 -10.43 11.03
CA TYR A 274 -2.90 -9.15 10.48
C TYR A 274 -1.81 -8.07 10.60
N CYS A 275 -1.94 -7.03 9.80
CA CYS A 275 -1.09 -5.86 9.86
C CYS A 275 -1.34 -5.07 11.16
N GLY A 276 -0.29 -4.87 11.96
CA GLY A 276 -0.38 -4.22 13.27
C GLY A 276 -0.80 -2.75 13.22
N ILE A 277 -0.35 -2.02 12.20
CA ILE A 277 -0.64 -0.59 12.11
C ILE A 277 -2.13 -0.29 12.00
N GLU A 278 -2.91 -1.22 11.43
CA GLU A 278 -4.36 -1.10 11.31
C GLU A 278 -5.07 -1.22 12.68
N PHE A 279 -4.32 -1.61 13.72
CA PHE A 279 -4.70 -1.66 15.14
C PHE A 279 -3.87 -0.71 16.02
N PHE A 280 -3.09 0.21 15.43
CA PHE A 280 -2.17 1.11 16.12
C PHE A 280 -1.02 0.40 16.86
N GLU A 281 -0.56 -0.73 16.34
CA GLU A 281 0.53 -1.53 16.91
C GLU A 281 1.79 -1.51 16.02
N ASP A 282 2.98 -1.54 16.66
CA ASP A 282 4.28 -1.62 15.98
C ASP A 282 4.53 -2.98 15.32
N ARG A 283 3.84 -4.01 15.79
CA ARG A 283 4.03 -5.40 15.39
C ARG A 283 2.74 -5.99 14.89
N HIS A 284 2.86 -7.06 14.11
CA HIS A 284 1.72 -7.85 13.67
C HIS A 284 0.78 -8.22 14.82
N VAL A 285 -0.52 -8.12 14.55
CA VAL A 285 -1.56 -8.58 15.45
C VAL A 285 -2.01 -9.96 15.00
N PHE A 286 -2.11 -10.90 15.95
CA PHE A 286 -2.52 -12.28 15.69
C PHE A 286 -3.96 -12.46 16.17
N VAL A 287 -4.88 -12.56 15.21
CA VAL A 287 -6.33 -12.60 15.43
C VAL A 287 -6.82 -14.04 15.47
N ASP A 288 -7.62 -14.40 16.47
CA ASP A 288 -8.18 -15.75 16.58
C ASP A 288 -8.94 -16.14 15.29
N LYS A 289 -8.72 -17.38 14.83
CA LYS A 289 -9.30 -17.91 13.61
C LYS A 289 -10.82 -17.70 13.52
N LYS A 290 -11.54 -17.88 14.63
CA LYS A 290 -12.98 -17.61 14.71
C LYS A 290 -13.36 -16.17 14.30
N LEU A 291 -12.64 -15.18 14.83
CA LEU A 291 -12.86 -13.77 14.50
C LEU A 291 -12.47 -13.46 13.05
N CYS A 292 -11.43 -14.13 12.54
CA CYS A 292 -11.08 -14.05 11.13
C CYS A 292 -12.20 -14.57 10.21
N LEU A 293 -12.86 -15.69 10.57
CA LEU A 293 -14.00 -16.22 9.81
C LEU A 293 -15.22 -15.27 9.86
N GLU A 294 -15.49 -14.64 11.02
CA GLU A 294 -16.51 -13.58 11.16
C GLU A 294 -16.22 -12.38 10.23
N HIS A 295 -14.96 -11.96 10.14
CA HIS A 295 -14.53 -10.91 9.21
C HIS A 295 -14.73 -11.32 7.74
N LEU A 296 -14.31 -12.53 7.38
CA LEU A 296 -14.45 -13.05 6.00
C LEU A 296 -15.92 -13.16 5.58
N GLN A 297 -16.82 -13.58 6.48
CA GLN A 297 -18.26 -13.57 6.26
C GLN A 297 -18.81 -12.19 5.93
N PHE A 298 -18.39 -11.21 6.71
CA PHE A 298 -18.79 -9.83 6.48
C PHE A 298 -18.32 -9.35 5.10
N LEU A 299 -17.05 -9.57 4.77
CA LEU A 299 -16.50 -9.23 3.46
C LEU A 299 -17.30 -9.85 2.32
N TYR A 300 -17.63 -11.14 2.41
CA TYR A 300 -18.43 -11.83 1.40
C TYR A 300 -19.80 -11.16 1.18
N SER A 301 -20.48 -10.80 2.27
CA SER A 301 -21.77 -10.12 2.19
C SER A 301 -21.65 -8.74 1.55
N THR A 302 -20.62 -7.98 1.90
CA THR A 302 -20.36 -6.63 1.40
C THR A 302 -20.00 -6.63 -0.07
N ILE A 303 -19.16 -7.58 -0.53
CA ILE A 303 -18.80 -7.73 -1.95
C ILE A 303 -20.05 -7.92 -2.82
N LYS A 304 -21.00 -8.76 -2.37
CA LYS A 304 -22.24 -9.03 -3.14
C LYS A 304 -23.19 -7.84 -3.25
N SER A 305 -23.16 -6.92 -2.30
CA SER A 305 -24.11 -5.81 -2.21
C SER A 305 -23.52 -4.45 -2.56
N SER A 306 -22.29 -4.40 -3.08
CA SER A 306 -21.59 -3.12 -3.27
C SER A 306 -20.66 -3.09 -4.49
N ARG A 307 -19.93 -1.97 -4.66
CA ARG A 307 -18.92 -1.78 -5.72
C ARG A 307 -17.51 -2.14 -5.25
N LEU A 308 -17.44 -3.05 -4.28
CA LEU A 308 -16.20 -3.59 -3.74
C LEU A 308 -15.83 -4.87 -4.48
N GLU A 309 -14.62 -4.91 -5.01
CA GLU A 309 -13.95 -6.09 -5.54
C GLU A 309 -12.78 -6.44 -4.62
N VAL A 310 -12.72 -7.68 -4.17
CA VAL A 310 -11.59 -8.22 -3.40
C VAL A 310 -11.03 -9.41 -4.18
N ILE A 311 -9.71 -9.47 -4.28
CA ILE A 311 -8.98 -10.50 -5.03
C ILE A 311 -7.97 -11.12 -4.08
N PHE A 312 -8.03 -12.44 -3.91
CA PHE A 312 -7.05 -13.18 -3.13
C PHE A 312 -6.05 -13.86 -4.05
N ILE A 313 -4.75 -13.60 -3.85
CA ILE A 313 -3.67 -14.17 -4.65
C ILE A 313 -2.73 -14.92 -3.71
N LYS A 314 -2.49 -16.21 -3.97
CA LYS A 314 -1.66 -17.04 -3.09
C LYS A 314 -0.20 -16.62 -3.06
N THR A 315 0.30 -16.06 -4.16
CA THR A 315 1.71 -15.73 -4.35
C THR A 315 1.88 -14.39 -5.06
N GLN A 316 2.94 -13.66 -4.69
CA GLN A 316 3.34 -12.44 -5.39
C GLN A 316 4.05 -12.71 -6.72
N GLU A 317 4.28 -13.97 -7.11
CA GLU A 317 4.95 -14.34 -8.36
C GLU A 317 4.33 -13.70 -9.61
N TYR A 318 3.02 -13.45 -9.60
CA TYR A 318 2.32 -12.78 -10.71
C TYR A 318 2.84 -11.35 -10.97
N VAL A 319 3.35 -10.65 -9.94
CA VAL A 319 3.70 -9.21 -10.02
C VAL A 319 5.04 -8.85 -9.36
N LYS A 320 5.76 -9.83 -8.77
CA LYS A 320 7.04 -9.68 -8.05
C LYS A 320 7.08 -8.41 -7.19
N LEU A 321 6.34 -8.36 -6.09
CA LEU A 321 6.35 -7.22 -5.16
C LEU A 321 7.28 -7.49 -3.96
N SER A 322 7.85 -6.45 -3.33
CA SER A 322 8.85 -6.59 -2.24
C SER A 322 8.24 -6.56 -0.83
N ASP A 323 7.19 -7.35 -0.62
CA ASP A 323 6.46 -7.49 0.65
C ASP A 323 6.08 -6.15 1.32
N PHE A 324 5.64 -5.16 0.53
CA PHE A 324 5.02 -3.94 1.04
C PHE A 324 3.51 -3.91 0.74
N ASN A 325 2.77 -3.15 1.53
CA ASN A 325 1.36 -2.86 1.33
C ASN A 325 1.23 -1.45 0.76
N PHE A 326 0.22 -1.19 -0.06
CA PHE A 326 -0.08 0.17 -0.50
C PHE A 326 -1.57 0.43 -0.63
N VAL A 327 -1.93 1.70 -0.49
CA VAL A 327 -3.27 2.24 -0.63
C VAL A 327 -3.21 3.46 -1.53
N LEU A 328 -4.06 3.50 -2.54
CA LEU A 328 -4.18 4.56 -3.52
C LEU A 328 -5.64 5.02 -3.56
N LYS A 329 -5.83 6.33 -3.37
CA LYS A 329 -7.15 6.96 -3.49
C LYS A 329 -7.16 7.88 -4.70
N GLU A 330 -8.22 7.81 -5.50
CA GLU A 330 -8.46 8.75 -6.59
C GLU A 330 -8.44 10.19 -6.06
N ASN A 331 -7.65 11.07 -6.68
CA ASN A 331 -7.44 12.47 -6.26
C ASN A 331 -6.91 12.63 -4.82
N GLY A 332 -6.32 11.57 -4.25
CA GLY A 332 -5.71 11.59 -2.93
C GLY A 332 -4.24 11.18 -2.96
N ASN A 333 -3.64 11.12 -1.77
CA ASN A 333 -2.28 10.63 -1.62
C ASN A 333 -2.24 9.10 -1.76
N SER A 334 -1.07 8.59 -2.11
CA SER A 334 -0.71 7.18 -1.98
C SER A 334 -0.02 6.94 -0.65
N ILE A 335 -0.36 5.85 0.03
CA ILE A 335 0.31 5.38 1.24
C ILE A 335 0.94 4.03 0.93
N THR A 336 2.18 3.83 1.33
CA THR A 336 2.88 2.55 1.27
C THR A 336 3.54 2.26 2.60
N TYR A 337 3.50 1.01 3.04
CA TYR A 337 4.08 0.62 4.30
C TYR A 337 4.50 -0.84 4.34
N ARG A 338 5.47 -1.15 5.18
CA ARG A 338 6.04 -2.50 5.34
C ARG A 338 6.50 -2.72 6.77
N TYR A 339 6.36 -3.95 7.26
CA TYR A 339 6.98 -4.32 8.53
C TYR A 339 8.50 -4.49 8.37
N ASN A 340 9.27 -3.85 9.23
CA ASN A 340 10.73 -3.95 9.27
C ASN A 340 11.14 -4.92 10.39
N PRO A 341 11.59 -6.15 10.09
CA PRO A 341 11.94 -7.12 11.12
C PRO A 341 13.13 -6.71 11.98
N ALA A 342 14.08 -5.95 11.41
CA ALA A 342 15.28 -5.51 12.13
C ALA A 342 14.97 -4.44 13.18
N ARG A 343 14.05 -3.52 12.86
CA ARG A 343 13.59 -2.46 13.77
C ARG A 343 12.38 -2.86 14.62
N GLN A 344 11.69 -3.95 14.25
CA GLN A 344 10.44 -4.42 14.85
C GLN A 344 9.32 -3.37 14.88
N CYS A 345 9.25 -2.56 13.83
CA CYS A 345 8.24 -1.53 13.61
C CYS A 345 7.82 -1.50 12.14
N TYR A 346 6.80 -0.71 11.81
CA TYR A 346 6.44 -0.47 10.41
C TYR A 346 7.19 0.76 9.85
N ASP A 347 7.75 0.62 8.66
CA ASP A 347 8.21 1.74 7.87
C ASP A 347 7.04 2.23 7.00
N PHE A 348 6.93 3.55 6.82
CA PHE A 348 5.81 4.19 6.13
C PHE A 348 6.30 5.23 5.11
N PHE A 349 5.55 5.36 4.03
CA PHE A 349 5.81 6.26 2.92
C PHE A 349 4.49 6.84 2.42
N LEU A 350 4.25 8.12 2.68
CA LEU A 350 3.16 8.89 2.07
C LEU A 350 3.70 9.59 0.83
N SER A 351 2.91 9.67 -0.23
CA SER A 351 3.23 10.50 -1.39
C SER A 351 1.98 11.11 -2.01
N GLY A 352 1.96 12.43 -2.10
CA GLY A 352 0.99 13.19 -2.90
C GLY A 352 1.45 13.50 -4.32
N SER A 353 2.57 12.92 -4.76
CA SER A 353 3.10 13.15 -6.11
C SER A 353 2.22 12.45 -7.15
N GLN A 354 1.69 13.20 -8.11
CA GLN A 354 0.91 12.64 -9.22
C GLN A 354 1.66 11.54 -9.96
N LEU A 355 2.99 11.67 -10.09
CA LEU A 355 3.80 10.66 -10.76
C LEU A 355 3.79 9.32 -10.01
N ILE A 356 3.83 9.36 -8.69
CA ILE A 356 3.77 8.15 -7.86
C ILE A 356 2.37 7.56 -7.89
N THR A 357 1.33 8.40 -7.83
CA THR A 357 -0.07 8.01 -8.05
C THR A 357 -0.25 7.31 -9.40
N ASP A 358 0.29 7.87 -10.48
CA ASP A 358 0.28 7.27 -11.83
C ASP A 358 1.02 5.93 -11.84
N THR A 359 2.16 5.85 -11.15
CA THR A 359 2.97 4.63 -11.05
C THR A 359 2.19 3.50 -10.34
N TYR A 360 1.56 3.78 -9.21
CA TYR A 360 0.70 2.81 -8.51
C TYR A 360 -0.55 2.45 -9.31
N THR A 361 -1.12 3.39 -10.07
CA THR A 361 -2.26 3.13 -10.96
C THR A 361 -1.86 2.17 -12.08
N MET A 362 -0.67 2.35 -12.67
CA MET A 362 -0.14 1.46 -13.70
C MET A 362 0.21 0.09 -13.13
N LEU A 363 0.77 0.02 -11.93
CA LEU A 363 0.98 -1.23 -11.20
C LEU A 363 -0.34 -1.95 -10.95
N HIS A 364 -1.37 -1.25 -10.46
CA HIS A 364 -2.71 -1.79 -10.27
C HIS A 364 -3.26 -2.37 -11.56
N LYS A 365 -3.19 -1.62 -12.66
CA LYS A 365 -3.61 -2.12 -13.97
C LYS A 365 -2.84 -3.40 -14.37
N ASN A 366 -1.53 -3.44 -14.16
CA ASN A 366 -0.72 -4.63 -14.45
C ASN A 366 -1.13 -5.85 -13.60
N ILE A 367 -1.37 -5.66 -12.30
CA ILE A 367 -1.92 -6.71 -11.43
C ILE A 367 -3.25 -7.22 -12.00
N MET A 368 -4.15 -6.29 -12.31
CA MET A 368 -5.46 -6.64 -12.85
C MET A 368 -5.34 -7.38 -14.18
N ASP A 369 -4.51 -6.93 -15.11
CA ASP A 369 -4.35 -7.56 -16.42
C ASP A 369 -3.68 -8.95 -16.32
N SER A 370 -2.76 -9.13 -15.37
CA SER A 370 -2.00 -10.38 -15.17
C SER A 370 -2.76 -11.46 -14.42
N VAL A 371 -3.70 -11.09 -13.55
CA VAL A 371 -4.48 -12.04 -12.75
C VAL A 371 -5.70 -12.50 -13.57
N PRO A 372 -5.89 -13.82 -13.81
CA PRO A 372 -7.03 -14.34 -14.55
C PRO A 372 -8.37 -13.91 -13.95
N SER A 373 -9.37 -13.63 -14.79
CA SER A 373 -10.71 -13.17 -14.37
C SER A 373 -11.36 -14.09 -13.32
N GLU A 374 -11.09 -15.38 -13.40
CA GLU A 374 -11.62 -16.43 -12.54
C GLU A 374 -11.09 -16.31 -11.11
N MET A 375 -9.83 -15.85 -10.96
CA MET A 375 -9.18 -15.61 -9.66
C MET A 375 -9.52 -14.24 -9.08
N ARG A 376 -10.14 -13.34 -9.85
CA ARG A 376 -10.59 -12.01 -9.38
C ARG A 376 -11.85 -12.09 -8.51
N SER A 377 -12.51 -13.24 -8.47
CA SER A 377 -13.67 -13.47 -7.62
C SER A 377 -13.28 -14.29 -6.39
N CYS A 378 -13.61 -13.79 -5.20
CA CYS A 378 -13.42 -14.52 -3.96
C CYS A 378 -14.29 -15.79 -3.85
N GLU A 379 -15.15 -16.09 -4.84
CA GLU A 379 -16.12 -17.18 -4.78
C GLU A 379 -15.49 -18.55 -4.57
N GLU A 380 -14.32 -18.83 -5.15
CA GLU A 380 -13.62 -20.11 -4.94
C GLU A 380 -13.17 -20.26 -3.47
N LEU A 381 -12.51 -19.22 -2.93
CA LEU A 381 -12.09 -19.16 -1.53
C LEU A 381 -13.29 -19.33 -0.59
N PHE A 382 -14.36 -18.55 -0.80
CA PHE A 382 -15.55 -18.62 0.04
C PHE A 382 -16.32 -19.94 -0.12
N SER A 383 -16.30 -20.56 -1.30
CA SER A 383 -16.90 -21.88 -1.52
C SER A 383 -16.12 -22.98 -0.80
N GLN A 384 -14.79 -22.94 -0.82
CA GLN A 384 -13.93 -23.89 -0.09
C GLN A 384 -14.07 -23.73 1.43
N ILE A 385 -14.01 -22.49 1.93
CA ILE A 385 -14.27 -22.15 3.33
C ILE A 385 -15.68 -22.61 3.75
N HIS A 386 -16.67 -22.51 2.85
CA HIS A 386 -18.04 -22.98 3.13
C HIS A 386 -18.18 -24.51 3.23
N GLN A 387 -17.35 -25.27 2.53
CA GLN A 387 -17.41 -26.74 2.53
C GLN A 387 -16.76 -27.37 3.77
N ASP A 388 -15.66 -26.78 4.27
CA ASP A 388 -14.86 -27.33 5.37
C ASP A 388 -15.21 -26.77 6.76
N GLU A 389 -15.52 -25.48 6.90
CA GLU A 389 -15.67 -24.86 8.24
C GLU A 389 -17.05 -24.24 8.51
N PHE A 390 -17.80 -23.85 7.47
CA PHE A 390 -19.09 -23.17 7.70
C PHE A 390 -20.29 -24.10 7.85
N LYS A 391 -20.11 -25.42 7.75
CA LYS A 391 -21.17 -26.37 8.15
C LYS A 391 -21.52 -26.24 9.64
N HIS A 392 -20.65 -25.66 10.47
CA HIS A 392 -20.91 -25.39 11.89
C HIS A 392 -21.22 -23.92 12.24
N THR A 393 -21.21 -22.99 11.26
CA THR A 393 -21.66 -21.60 11.44
C THR A 393 -22.97 -21.30 10.71
N LYS A 394 -23.82 -22.32 10.52
CA LYS A 394 -25.21 -22.16 10.05
C LYS A 394 -26.12 -21.38 11.04
N GLU A 395 -25.55 -20.86 12.11
CA GLU A 395 -26.14 -19.92 13.05
C GLU A 395 -25.39 -18.57 13.10
N LEU A 396 -25.06 -17.95 11.96
CA LEU A 396 -24.96 -16.48 11.94
C LEU A 396 -26.36 -15.92 11.73
N ARG A 397 -27.11 -16.06 12.82
CA ARG A 397 -28.41 -15.43 12.99
C ARG A 397 -28.20 -13.94 13.17
N GLU A 398 -29.05 -13.20 12.48
CA GLU A 398 -29.70 -11.93 12.85
C GLU A 398 -29.02 -11.10 13.95
N PRO A 399 -28.87 -9.78 13.77
CA PRO A 399 -28.28 -8.91 14.79
C PRO A 399 -28.85 -9.23 16.18
N HIS A 400 -27.99 -9.37 17.19
CA HIS A 400 -28.35 -9.86 18.54
C HIS A 400 -29.63 -9.20 19.11
N VAL A 401 -29.88 -7.95 18.74
CA VAL A 401 -31.05 -7.16 19.13
C VAL A 401 -32.38 -7.72 18.60
N PHE A 402 -32.40 -8.38 17.44
CA PHE A 402 -33.60 -9.00 16.87
C PHE A 402 -33.81 -10.45 17.30
N SER A 403 -32.90 -11.04 18.09
CA SER A 403 -33.01 -12.43 18.56
C SER A 403 -34.27 -12.69 19.40
N VAL A 404 -34.74 -11.68 20.15
CA VAL A 404 -35.94 -11.70 21.00
C VAL A 404 -37.26 -11.75 20.21
N LEU A 405 -37.22 -11.52 18.89
CA LEU A 405 -38.41 -11.51 18.03
C LEU A 405 -38.77 -12.91 17.53
N THR A 406 -40.07 -13.17 17.41
CA THR A 406 -40.58 -14.38 16.77
C THR A 406 -40.34 -14.36 15.26
N LYS A 407 -40.40 -15.53 14.61
CA LYS A 407 -40.26 -15.65 13.14
C LYS A 407 -41.22 -14.71 12.37
N LYS A 408 -42.46 -14.58 12.86
CA LYS A 408 -43.48 -13.71 12.24
C LYS A 408 -43.16 -12.22 12.44
N GLU A 409 -42.72 -11.84 13.63
CA GLU A 409 -42.30 -10.46 13.93
C GLU A 409 -41.07 -10.03 13.13
N LYS A 410 -40.11 -10.94 12.91
CA LYS A 410 -38.93 -10.72 12.07
C LYS A 410 -39.30 -10.44 10.62
N SER A 411 -40.25 -11.20 10.06
CA SER A 411 -40.78 -10.94 8.71
C SER A 411 -41.37 -9.54 8.61
N ILE A 412 -42.16 -9.14 9.62
CA ILE A 412 -42.79 -7.81 9.70
C ILE A 412 -41.74 -6.70 9.83
N VAL A 413 -40.70 -6.87 10.67
CA VAL A 413 -39.58 -5.92 10.76
C VAL A 413 -38.91 -5.72 9.41
N LYS A 414 -38.62 -6.80 8.68
CA LYS A 414 -37.98 -6.71 7.36
C LYS A 414 -38.81 -5.85 6.40
N MET A 415 -40.11 -6.12 6.27
CA MET A 415 -40.98 -5.33 5.39
C MET A 415 -41.12 -3.87 5.84
N LEU A 416 -41.08 -3.59 7.15
CA LEU A 416 -41.10 -2.21 7.66
C LEU A 416 -39.84 -1.43 7.28
N LEU A 417 -38.67 -2.09 7.36
CA LEU A 417 -37.38 -1.53 6.94
C LEU A 417 -37.30 -1.33 5.43
N ASP A 418 -37.93 -2.21 4.65
CA ASP A 418 -38.11 -2.08 3.20
C ASP A 418 -39.11 -0.97 2.80
N GLY A 419 -39.63 -0.21 3.77
CA GLY A 419 -40.49 0.94 3.52
C GLY A 419 -41.97 0.59 3.28
N MET A 420 -42.36 -0.68 3.43
CA MET A 420 -43.74 -1.09 3.18
C MET A 420 -44.75 -0.43 4.13
N SER A 421 -45.94 -0.15 3.60
CA SER A 421 -47.08 0.32 4.40
C SER A 421 -47.74 -0.82 5.17
N VAL A 422 -48.46 -0.51 6.25
CA VAL A 422 -49.24 -1.49 7.03
C VAL A 422 -50.19 -2.30 6.12
N ARG A 423 -50.79 -1.64 5.13
CA ARG A 423 -51.69 -2.26 4.15
C ARG A 423 -50.96 -3.20 3.19
N SER A 424 -49.74 -2.86 2.80
CA SER A 424 -48.90 -3.73 1.97
C SER A 424 -48.44 -4.97 2.74
N ILE A 425 -48.08 -4.79 4.02
CA ILE A 425 -47.68 -5.88 4.92
C ILE A 425 -48.86 -6.81 5.19
N SER A 426 -50.07 -6.28 5.42
CA SER A 426 -51.27 -7.10 5.64
C SER A 426 -51.59 -8.00 4.46
N TYR A 427 -51.41 -7.48 3.23
CA TYR A 427 -51.57 -8.24 2.00
C TYR A 427 -50.51 -9.36 1.87
N ASN A 428 -49.23 -9.04 2.08
CA ASN A 428 -48.13 -10.01 1.97
C ASN A 428 -48.20 -11.12 3.02
N GLU A 429 -48.54 -10.78 4.26
CA GLU A 429 -48.58 -11.73 5.38
C GLU A 429 -49.94 -12.45 5.51
N LYS A 430 -50.91 -12.11 4.65
CA LYS A 430 -52.29 -12.62 4.65
C LYS A 430 -52.97 -12.50 6.02
N ILE A 431 -52.82 -11.35 6.67
CA ILE A 431 -53.41 -11.02 7.99
C ILE A 431 -54.10 -9.65 7.94
N SER A 432 -54.95 -9.32 8.92
CA SER A 432 -55.63 -8.01 8.94
C SER A 432 -54.65 -6.85 9.25
N GLU A 433 -54.95 -5.64 8.79
CA GLU A 433 -54.16 -4.43 9.14
C GLU A 433 -54.06 -4.20 10.66
N ASN A 434 -55.11 -4.53 11.41
CA ASN A 434 -55.12 -4.45 12.88
C ASN A 434 -54.17 -5.47 13.51
N THR A 435 -54.05 -6.67 12.92
CA THR A 435 -53.08 -7.68 13.34
C THR A 435 -51.65 -7.20 13.07
N VAL A 436 -51.39 -6.57 11.91
CA VAL A 436 -50.09 -5.96 11.62
C VAL A 436 -49.72 -4.87 12.63
N LYS A 437 -50.65 -3.95 12.94
CA LYS A 437 -50.45 -2.90 13.97
C LYS A 437 -50.14 -3.51 15.34
N THR A 438 -50.79 -4.61 15.69
CA THR A 438 -50.54 -5.33 16.93
C THR A 438 -49.13 -5.92 16.96
N HIS A 439 -48.69 -6.56 15.86
CA HIS A 439 -47.32 -7.05 15.75
C HIS A 439 -46.30 -5.91 15.82
N ILE A 440 -46.53 -4.77 15.17
CA ILE A 440 -45.65 -3.60 15.24
C ILE A 440 -45.49 -3.12 16.69
N ARG A 441 -46.60 -3.02 17.44
CA ARG A 441 -46.56 -2.63 18.85
C ARG A 441 -45.76 -3.62 19.69
N ASN A 442 -45.95 -4.92 19.47
CA ASN A 442 -45.22 -5.96 20.20
C ASN A 442 -43.72 -5.96 19.85
N ILE A 443 -43.37 -5.72 18.59
CA ILE A 443 -41.99 -5.53 18.13
C ILE A 443 -41.37 -4.34 18.87
N TYR A 444 -42.04 -3.19 18.87
CA TYR A 444 -41.54 -1.97 19.53
C TYR A 444 -41.32 -2.18 21.02
N HIS A 445 -42.27 -2.84 21.70
CA HIS A 445 -42.13 -3.20 23.10
C HIS A 445 -40.96 -4.16 23.35
N LYS A 446 -40.79 -5.21 22.53
CA LYS A 446 -39.70 -6.19 22.69
C LYS A 446 -38.32 -5.62 22.41
N LEU A 447 -38.24 -4.58 21.57
CA LEU A 447 -37.02 -3.91 21.21
C LEU A 447 -36.77 -2.63 22.04
N GLU A 448 -37.67 -2.30 22.98
CA GLU A 448 -37.61 -1.10 23.81
C GLU A 448 -37.52 0.22 23.01
N ILE A 449 -38.25 0.28 21.88
CA ILE A 449 -38.35 1.46 21.00
C ILE A 449 -39.78 1.94 20.88
N ASN A 450 -39.98 3.18 20.43
CA ASN A 450 -41.30 3.80 20.33
C ASN A 450 -41.71 4.20 18.92
N SER A 451 -40.82 4.10 17.93
CA SER A 451 -41.09 4.62 16.59
C SER A 451 -40.46 3.80 15.47
N LYS A 452 -41.03 3.92 14.26
CA LYS A 452 -40.43 3.37 13.02
C LYS A 452 -39.05 3.97 12.77
N TYR A 453 -38.87 5.23 13.12
CA TYR A 453 -37.58 5.91 13.02
C TYR A 453 -36.53 5.27 13.93
N GLU A 454 -36.87 4.98 15.19
CA GLU A 454 -35.99 4.24 16.10
C GLU A 454 -35.74 2.81 15.63
N LEU A 455 -36.72 2.13 15.04
CA LEU A 455 -36.50 0.81 14.43
C LEU A 455 -35.48 0.89 13.29
N ILE A 456 -35.58 1.90 12.42
CA ILE A 456 -34.62 2.13 11.33
C ILE A 456 -33.25 2.48 11.90
N LYS A 457 -33.17 3.32 12.93
CA LYS A 457 -31.93 3.69 13.59
C LYS A 457 -31.27 2.48 14.25
N LEU A 458 -32.04 1.68 15.00
CA LEU A 458 -31.58 0.46 15.66
C LEU A 458 -31.13 -0.58 14.62
N ALA A 459 -31.86 -0.74 13.52
CA ALA A 459 -31.44 -1.58 12.41
C ALA A 459 -30.17 -1.05 11.76
N SER A 460 -30.04 0.26 11.55
CA SER A 460 -28.84 0.89 10.97
C SER A 460 -27.63 0.81 11.90
N ASP A 461 -27.83 0.87 13.21
CA ASP A 461 -26.78 0.77 14.24
C ASP A 461 -26.38 -0.71 14.47
N SER A 462 -27.30 -1.64 14.25
CA SER A 462 -27.07 -3.10 14.27
C SER A 462 -26.58 -3.65 12.93
N ILE A 463 -26.76 -2.88 11.85
CA ILE A 463 -26.31 -3.11 10.48
C ILE A 463 -25.39 -1.95 10.09
N ILE A 464 -24.42 -1.53 10.91
CA ILE A 464 -23.32 -0.68 10.44
C ILE A 464 -22.41 -1.59 9.59
N VAL A 465 -22.90 -2.02 8.41
CA VAL A 465 -22.48 -1.64 7.03
C VAL A 465 -21.09 -1.08 6.96
#